data_AF-I0L5Z4-F1
#
_entry.id   AF-I0L5Z4-F1
#
_cell.length_a   1.000
_cell.length_b   1.000
_cell.length_c   1.000
_cell.angle_alpha   90.00
_cell.angle_beta   90.00
_cell.angle_gamma   90.00
#
_symmetry.space_group_name_H-M   'P 1'
#
loop_
_entity.id
_entity.type
_entity.pdbx_description
1 polymer ?
#
loop_
_entity_poly.entity_id
_entity_poly.type
_entity_poly.pdbx_seq_one_letter_code
_entity_poly.pdbx_strand_id
1 'polypeptide(L)'
;MVSTRVVAGLVAGVVAATLAAPTPALAANGTIGERETVCAGDLFVRTQPNGAWMGTLYQGQTFLVEGPRSGGYVYGFAYGHINRRGWVQDGWFC
;
A
#
# COMPACT_ATOMS: atom_id res chain seq x y z
N MET A 1 -67.72 -18.38 -19.43
CA MET A 1 -66.91 -17.63 -18.45
C MET A 1 -66.14 -18.64 -17.60
N VAL A 2 -64.81 -18.51 -17.53
CA VAL A 2 -63.80 -19.06 -16.57
C VAL A 2 -62.47 -19.05 -17.36
N SER A 3 -61.80 -17.89 -17.49
CA SER A 3 -60.82 -17.27 -16.58
C SER A 3 -59.40 -17.86 -16.71
N THR A 4 -58.68 -17.32 -17.70
CA THR A 4 -57.23 -17.47 -17.93
C THR A 4 -56.42 -16.90 -16.77
N ARG A 5 -55.37 -17.60 -16.32
CA ARG A 5 -54.30 -16.99 -15.51
C ARG A 5 -52.94 -17.38 -16.10
N VAL A 6 -52.34 -16.42 -16.80
CA VAL A 6 -50.94 -16.44 -17.24
C VAL A 6 -50.09 -16.14 -16.01
N VAL A 7 -49.25 -17.09 -15.57
CA VAL A 7 -48.24 -16.83 -14.54
C VAL A 7 -46.95 -16.44 -15.26
N ALA A 8 -46.61 -15.16 -15.19
CA ALA A 8 -45.35 -14.61 -15.70
C ALA A 8 -44.19 -15.10 -14.83
N GLY A 9 -43.31 -15.93 -15.41
CA GLY A 9 -42.08 -16.37 -14.77
C GLY A 9 -41.07 -15.22 -14.71
N LEU A 10 -40.80 -14.72 -13.50
CA LEU A 10 -39.68 -13.83 -13.22
C LEU A 10 -38.38 -14.64 -13.31
N VAL A 11 -37.62 -14.44 -14.39
CA VAL A 11 -36.26 -14.95 -14.53
C VAL A 11 -35.35 -14.03 -13.70
N ALA A 12 -35.02 -14.46 -12.49
CA ALA A 12 -34.05 -13.78 -11.64
C ALA A 12 -32.63 -14.00 -12.18
N GLY A 13 -32.05 -12.97 -12.80
CA GLY A 13 -30.65 -12.96 -13.21
C GLY A 13 -29.73 -12.88 -12.00
N VAL A 14 -28.92 -13.91 -11.78
CA VAL A 14 -27.86 -13.90 -10.76
C VAL A 14 -26.68 -13.11 -11.32
N VAL A 15 -26.53 -11.86 -10.86
CA VAL A 15 -25.30 -11.08 -11.09
C VAL A 15 -24.28 -11.55 -10.07
N ALA A 16 -23.35 -12.42 -10.49
CA ALA A 16 -22.20 -12.81 -9.69
C ALA A 16 -21.19 -11.64 -9.66
N ALA A 17 -21.30 -10.76 -8.67
CA ALA A 17 -20.29 -9.76 -8.39
C ALA A 17 -19.04 -10.47 -7.83
N THR A 18 -18.00 -10.63 -8.66
CA THR A 18 -16.68 -11.05 -8.19
C THR A 18 -16.08 -9.94 -7.33
N LEU A 19 -16.18 -10.09 -6.01
CA LEU A 19 -15.44 -9.28 -5.06
C LEU A 19 -13.95 -9.59 -5.24
N ALA A 20 -13.23 -8.73 -5.95
CA ALA A 20 -11.77 -8.71 -5.91
C ALA A 20 -11.37 -8.31 -4.48
N ALA A 21 -11.07 -9.30 -3.64
CA ALA A 21 -10.51 -9.03 -2.32
C ALA A 21 -9.13 -8.39 -2.50
N PRO A 22 -8.81 -7.27 -1.83
CA PRO A 22 -7.46 -6.74 -1.85
C PRO A 22 -6.52 -7.78 -1.25
N THR A 23 -5.63 -8.32 -2.07
CA THR A 23 -4.55 -9.18 -1.57
C THR A 23 -3.64 -8.32 -0.70
N PRO A 24 -3.25 -8.78 0.51
CA PRO A 24 -2.29 -8.05 1.32
C PRO A 24 -1.01 -7.90 0.49
N ALA A 25 -0.62 -6.66 0.23
CA ALA A 25 0.63 -6.41 -0.46
C ALA A 25 1.76 -6.88 0.45
N LEU A 26 2.58 -7.79 -0.06
CA LEU A 26 3.68 -8.38 0.68
C LEU A 26 4.73 -7.28 0.90
N ALA A 27 4.94 -6.93 2.16
CA ALA A 27 5.96 -5.99 2.55
C ALA A 27 7.35 -6.55 2.16
N ALA A 28 8.11 -5.78 1.39
CA ALA A 28 9.39 -6.17 0.80
C ALA A 28 10.48 -5.13 1.11
N ASN A 29 11.73 -5.55 0.99
CA ASN A 29 12.87 -4.64 1.06
C ASN A 29 12.91 -3.77 -0.19
N GLY A 30 13.30 -2.51 -0.03
CA GLY A 30 13.37 -1.57 -1.14
C GLY A 30 14.61 -1.79 -1.99
N THR A 31 14.54 -1.52 -3.28
CA THR A 31 15.64 -1.69 -4.24
C THR A 31 16.42 -0.39 -4.39
N ILE A 32 17.75 -0.42 -4.18
CA ILE A 32 18.58 0.78 -4.28
C ILE A 32 18.50 1.34 -5.71
N GLY A 33 18.22 2.64 -5.82
CA GLY A 33 18.03 3.35 -7.07
C GLY A 33 16.56 3.40 -7.53
N GLU A 34 15.66 2.68 -6.86
CA GLU A 34 14.25 2.61 -7.23
C GLU A 34 13.36 3.43 -6.29
N ARG A 35 12.28 3.94 -6.87
CA ARG A 35 11.22 4.63 -6.12
C ARG A 35 10.14 3.61 -5.77
N GLU A 36 10.18 3.22 -4.51
CA GLU A 36 9.28 2.22 -3.94
C GLU A 36 8.00 2.84 -3.42
N THR A 37 6.93 2.04 -3.37
CA THR A 37 5.66 2.40 -2.75
C THR A 37 5.62 1.87 -1.32
N VAL A 38 5.15 2.69 -0.39
CA VAL A 38 5.01 2.29 1.00
C VAL A 38 3.79 1.39 1.14
N CYS A 39 4.03 0.21 1.70
CA CYS A 39 3.01 -0.80 1.94
C CYS A 39 2.55 -0.88 3.40
N ALA A 40 3.38 -0.39 4.33
CA ALA A 40 2.97 -0.20 5.71
C ALA A 40 1.85 0.85 5.83
N GLY A 41 0.97 0.69 6.81
CA GLY A 41 0.02 1.74 7.19
C GLY A 41 0.75 3.03 7.58
N ASP A 42 1.76 2.88 8.46
CA ASP A 42 2.65 3.95 8.90
C ASP A 42 4.11 3.52 8.76
N LEU A 43 4.92 4.30 8.04
CA LEU A 43 6.36 4.13 7.90
C LEU A 43 7.09 5.38 8.38
N PHE A 44 7.81 5.27 9.49
CA PHE A 44 8.47 6.41 10.11
C PHE A 44 9.78 6.77 9.42
N VAL A 45 9.87 8.03 8.97
CA VAL A 45 11.13 8.62 8.51
C VAL A 45 11.88 9.19 9.71
N ARG A 46 13.17 8.87 9.80
CA ARG A 46 14.04 9.21 10.93
C ARG A 46 15.34 9.85 10.48
N THR A 47 15.98 10.58 11.39
CA THR A 47 17.27 11.24 11.14
C THR A 47 18.43 10.26 10.98
N GLN A 48 18.34 9.09 11.63
CA GLN A 48 19.28 7.97 11.60
C GLN A 48 18.53 6.67 12.00
N PRO A 49 19.12 5.47 11.85
CA PRO A 49 18.53 4.24 12.40
C PRO A 49 18.20 4.42 13.89
N ASN A 50 16.97 4.11 14.29
CA ASN A 50 16.44 4.37 15.64
C ASN A 50 16.54 5.82 16.14
N GLY A 51 16.82 6.79 15.25
CA GLY A 51 16.94 8.20 15.57
C GLY A 51 15.62 8.92 15.78
N ALA A 52 15.72 10.24 15.92
CA ALA A 52 14.56 11.12 16.06
C ALA A 52 13.61 10.99 14.87
N TRP A 53 12.31 11.00 15.16
CA TRP A 53 11.24 10.99 14.16
C TRP A 53 11.21 12.32 13.41
N MET A 54 11.04 12.25 12.09
CA MET A 54 10.95 13.40 11.19
C MET A 54 9.59 13.52 10.51
N GLY A 55 8.86 12.42 10.43
CA GLY A 55 7.59 12.34 9.71
C GLY A 55 7.18 10.90 9.48
N THR A 56 5.96 10.73 8.99
CA THR A 56 5.39 9.42 8.66
C THR A 56 5.01 9.41 7.19
N LEU A 57 5.47 8.39 6.48
CA LEU A 57 4.92 8.01 5.18
C LEU A 57 3.78 7.03 5.41
N TYR A 58 2.66 7.27 4.73
CA TYR A 58 1.50 6.41 4.77
C TYR A 58 1.49 5.47 3.57
N GLN A 59 0.66 4.43 3.67
CA GLN A 59 0.42 3.49 2.58
C GLN A 59 0.13 4.22 1.25
N GLY A 60 0.77 3.78 0.17
CA GLY A 60 0.64 4.36 -1.17
C GLY A 60 1.52 5.59 -1.43
N GLN A 61 2.17 6.16 -0.41
CA GLN A 61 3.20 7.17 -0.63
C GLN A 61 4.50 6.53 -1.13
N THR A 62 5.45 7.33 -1.60
CA THR A 62 6.66 6.81 -2.24
C THR A 62 7.95 7.25 -1.57
N PHE A 63 8.97 6.41 -1.70
CA PHE A 63 10.29 6.62 -1.16
C PHE A 63 11.34 6.18 -2.19
N LEU A 64 12.25 7.09 -2.58
CA LEU A 64 13.42 6.71 -3.38
C LEU A 64 14.45 6.10 -2.47
N VAL A 65 14.80 4.84 -2.70
CA VAL A 65 15.82 4.14 -1.92
C VAL A 65 17.19 4.52 -2.47
N GLU A 66 17.98 5.27 -1.71
CA GLU A 66 19.34 5.69 -2.14
C GLU A 66 20.42 4.78 -1.53
N GLY A 67 20.12 4.13 -0.39
CA GLY A 67 21.12 3.46 0.44
C GLY A 67 22.01 4.47 1.20
N PRO A 68 22.88 4.01 2.12
CA PRO A 68 23.14 2.63 2.48
C PRO A 68 22.04 2.02 3.37
N ARG A 69 22.18 0.72 3.66
CA ARG A 69 21.39 0.02 4.70
C ARG A 69 22.17 -0.04 6.00
N SER A 70 21.50 0.14 7.13
CA SER A 70 22.11 0.02 8.46
C SER A 70 21.04 -0.27 9.51
N GLY A 71 21.28 -1.28 10.35
CA GLY A 71 20.43 -1.59 11.50
C GLY A 71 18.96 -1.92 11.15
N GLY A 72 18.70 -2.50 9.97
CA GLY A 72 17.33 -2.76 9.49
C GLY A 72 16.63 -1.54 8.87
N TYR A 73 17.36 -0.45 8.64
CA TYR A 73 16.88 0.74 7.96
C TYR A 73 17.57 0.92 6.62
N VAL A 74 16.93 1.66 5.72
CA VAL A 74 17.51 2.12 4.46
C VAL A 74 17.37 3.63 4.32
N TYR A 75 18.43 4.28 3.83
CA TYR A 75 18.44 5.71 3.57
C TYR A 75 17.88 6.04 2.18
N GLY A 76 17.26 7.22 2.06
CA GLY A 76 16.66 7.64 0.81
C GLY A 76 15.85 8.92 0.94
N PHE A 77 15.07 9.24 -0.09
CA PHE A 77 14.24 10.45 -0.19
C PHE A 77 12.76 10.12 -0.04
N ALA A 78 12.12 10.71 0.97
CA ALA A 78 10.68 10.58 1.22
C ALA A 78 9.90 11.66 0.44
N TYR A 79 9.05 11.23 -0.49
CA TYR A 79 8.18 12.13 -1.26
C TYR A 79 6.90 12.49 -0.49
N GLY A 80 6.19 13.51 -0.97
CA GLY A 80 4.88 13.89 -0.45
C GLY A 80 4.99 14.88 0.70
N HIS A 81 4.45 14.54 1.88
CA HIS A 81 4.37 15.50 3.00
C HIS A 81 5.71 15.84 3.64
N ILE A 82 6.71 14.96 3.49
CA ILE A 82 8.01 15.11 4.14
C ILE A 82 9.01 15.82 3.23
N ASN A 83 9.07 15.45 1.94
CA ASN A 83 9.98 16.00 0.92
C ASN A 83 11.42 16.20 1.43
N ARG A 84 11.96 15.18 2.10
CA ARG A 84 13.28 15.23 2.72
C ARG A 84 13.91 13.85 2.75
N ARG A 85 15.24 13.82 2.78
CA ARG A 85 15.99 12.58 3.01
C ARG A 85 15.93 12.14 4.46
N GLY A 86 15.95 10.83 4.66
CA GLY A 86 15.96 10.20 5.97
C GLY A 86 16.05 8.68 5.89
N TRP A 87 15.90 8.06 7.05
CA TRP A 87 15.96 6.61 7.23
C TRP A 87 14.58 6.05 7.51
N VAL A 88 14.20 5.00 6.80
CA VAL A 88 12.96 4.23 7.05
C VAL A 88 13.32 2.77 7.31
N GLN A 89 12.48 2.05 8.05
CA GLN A 89 12.67 0.60 8.20
C GLN A 89 12.59 -0.05 6.82
N ASP A 90 13.57 -0.88 6.50
CA ASP A 90 13.54 -1.67 5.28
C ASP A 90 12.56 -2.84 5.47
N GLY A 91 11.95 -3.32 4.39
CA GLY A 91 10.96 -4.41 4.46
C GLY A 91 9.50 -3.97 4.48
N TRP A 92 9.22 -2.68 4.23
CA TRP A 92 7.86 -2.11 4.27
C TRP A 92 7.36 -1.59 2.91
N PHE A 93 8.00 -2.03 1.83
CA PHE A 93 7.71 -1.58 0.47
C PHE A 93 6.91 -2.59 -0.34
N CYS A 94 6.37 -2.08 -1.44
CA CYS A 94 5.80 -2.77 -2.59
C CYS A 94 5.96 -1.85 -3.82
#